data_AF-A0A965YW38-F1
#
_entry.id   AF-A0A965YW38-F1
#
_cell.length_a   1.000
_cell.length_b   1.000
_cell.length_c   1.000
_cell.angle_alpha   90.00
_cell.angle_beta   90.00
_cell.angle_gamma   90.00
#
_symmetry.space_group_name_H-M   'P 1'
#
loop_
_entity.id
_entity.type
_entity.pdbx_description
1 polymer ?
#
loop_
_entity_poly.entity_id
_entity_poly.type
_entity_poly.pdbx_seq_one_letter_code
_entity_poly.pdbx_strand_id
1 'polypeptide(L)' 'MGIFNKADQCTIPASETTIIASGAKVEGVFNCQTRLHVDGEIIGKVLSDSIVTIGKQGRISGE' A
#
# COMPACT_ATOMS: atom_id res chain seq x y z
N MET A 1 32.22 -1.19 25.28
CA MET A 1 31.59 -0.57 24.09
C MET A 1 30.87 -1.68 23.34
N GLY A 2 29.54 -1.65 23.31
CA GLY A 2 28.76 -2.60 22.51
C GLY A 2 28.44 -1.94 21.17
N ILE A 3 28.96 -2.49 20.08
CA ILE A 3 28.54 -2.11 18.74
C ILE A 3 27.27 -2.90 18.41
N PHE A 4 26.16 -2.19 18.17
CA PHE A 4 24.92 -2.79 17.70
C PHE A 4 24.84 -2.53 16.20
N ASN A 5 25.23 -3.53 15.40
CA ASN A 5 25.02 -3.54 13.96
C ASN A 5 23.52 -3.67 13.68
N LYS A 6 22.87 -2.55 13.39
CA LYS A 6 21.51 -2.51 12.84
C LYS A 6 21.62 -2.78 11.33
N ALA A 7 22.03 -3.99 10.96
CA ALA A 7 22.03 -4.44 9.59
C ALA A 7 20.60 -4.83 9.21
N ASP A 8 20.08 -4.16 8.18
CA ASP A 8 18.87 -4.51 7.45
C ASP A 8 17.57 -4.54 8.24
N GLN A 9 17.21 -3.39 8.84
CA GLN A 9 15.80 -3.06 8.78
C GLN A 9 15.57 -2.50 7.38
N CYS A 10 14.95 -3.29 6.50
CA CYS A 10 14.14 -2.74 5.42
C CYS A 10 13.17 -1.77 6.09
N THR A 11 13.61 -0.52 6.17
CA THR A 11 12.90 0.55 6.84
C THR A 11 11.87 0.93 5.81
N ILE A 12 10.78 0.16 5.72
CA ILE A 12 9.58 0.60 5.02
C ILE A 12 9.28 1.94 5.68
N PRO A 13 9.50 3.08 4.99
CA PRO A 13 9.39 4.37 5.65
C PRO A 13 7.96 4.44 6.17
N ALA A 14 7.80 4.53 7.49
CA ALA A 14 6.49 4.58 8.13
C ALA A 14 5.63 5.79 7.64
N SER A 15 6.23 6.67 6.83
CA SER A 15 5.62 7.85 6.21
C SER A 15 5.18 7.67 4.77
N GLU A 16 5.46 6.55 4.10
CA GLU A 16 4.98 6.33 2.73
C GLU A 16 3.60 5.69 2.78
N THR A 17 2.56 6.52 2.75
CA THR A 17 1.19 6.06 2.56
C THR A 17 0.78 6.35 1.12
N THR A 18 0.47 5.30 0.37
CA THR A 18 -0.08 5.45 -0.97
C THR A 18 -1.59 5.63 -0.83
N ILE A 19 -2.11 6.76 -1.30
CA ILE A 19 -3.54 7.08 -1.21
C ILE A 19 -4.13 7.09 -2.61
N ILE A 20 -5.06 6.18 -2.88
CA ILE A 20 -5.89 6.16 -4.08
C ILE A 20 -7.15 6.95 -3.73
N ALA A 21 -7.19 8.23 -4.11
CA ALA A 21 -8.32 9.11 -3.79
C ALA A 21 -9.59 8.76 -4.59
N SER A 22 -10.73 9.28 -4.14
CA SER A 22 -12.00 9.15 -4.88
C SER A 22 -11.89 9.76 -6.27
N GLY A 23 -12.27 8.99 -7.29
CA GLY A 23 -12.11 9.36 -8.70
C GLY A 23 -10.82 8.84 -9.36
N ALA A 24 -9.87 8.28 -8.59
CA ALA A 24 -8.77 7.51 -9.17
C ALA A 24 -9.25 6.12 -9.57
N LYS A 25 -8.95 5.73 -10.81
CA LYS A 25 -9.19 4.38 -11.34
C LYS A 25 -7.84 3.73 -11.65
N VAL A 26 -7.56 2.60 -11.02
CA VAL A 26 -6.33 1.83 -11.22
C VAL A 26 -6.70 0.50 -11.86
N GLU A 27 -6.12 0.17 -13.01
CA GLU A 27 -6.37 -1.09 -13.72
C GLU A 27 -5.07 -1.86 -13.92
N GLY A 28 -4.98 -3.11 -13.46
CA GLY A 28 -3.80 -3.98 -13.63
C GLY A 28 -3.28 -4.61 -12.34
N VAL A 29 -1.96 -4.70 -12.21
CA VAL A 29 -1.29 -5.26 -11.02
C VAL A 29 -0.70 -4.12 -10.19
N PHE A 30 -1.24 -3.93 -9.00
CA PHE A 30 -0.85 -2.88 -8.08
C PHE A 30 -0.02 -3.49 -6.94
N ASN A 31 1.25 -3.10 -6.83
CA ASN A 31 2.16 -3.60 -5.78
C ASN A 31 2.54 -2.47 -4.84
N CYS A 32 2.12 -2.59 -3.57
CA CYS A 32 2.44 -1.65 -2.51
C CYS A 32 3.16 -2.36 -1.36
N GLN A 33 4.39 -1.95 -1.10
CA GLN A 33 5.16 -2.45 0.05
C GLN A 33 4.89 -1.66 1.33
N THR A 34 4.04 -0.63 1.26
CA THR A 34 3.75 0.30 2.35
C THR A 34 2.25 0.33 2.65
N ARG A 35 1.82 1.27 3.51
CA ARG A 35 0.40 1.41 3.86
C ARG A 35 -0.38 1.92 2.65
N LEU A 36 -1.41 1.19 2.26
CA LEU A 36 -2.28 1.56 1.14
C LEU A 36 -3.62 2.06 1.68
N HIS A 37 -4.05 3.24 1.25
CA HIS A 37 -5.38 3.76 1.53
C HIS A 37 -6.16 3.88 0.21
N VAL A 38 -7.28 3.16 0.10
CA VAL A 38 -8.06 3.08 -1.14
C VAL A 38 -9.44 3.69 -0.93
N ASP A 39 -9.64 4.91 -1.41
CA ASP A 39 -10.94 5.61 -1.49
C ASP A 39 -11.45 5.75 -2.95
N GLY A 40 -10.78 5.09 -3.91
CA GLY A 40 -11.12 5.06 -5.34
C GLY A 40 -11.42 3.65 -5.88
N GLU A 41 -11.37 3.49 -7.21
CA GLU A 41 -11.66 2.21 -7.87
C GLU A 41 -10.37 1.51 -8.32
N ILE A 42 -10.18 0.26 -7.92
CA ILE A 42 -9.07 -0.60 -8.34
C ILE A 42 -9.63 -1.84 -9.03
N ILE A 43 -9.15 -2.13 -10.23
CA ILE A 43 -9.54 -3.29 -11.03
C ILE A 43 -8.31 -4.13 -11.33
N GLY A 44 -8.28 -5.38 -10.87
CA GLY A 44 -7.14 -6.29 -11.01
C GLY A 44 -6.52 -6.68 -9.67
N LYS A 45 -5.23 -6.99 -9.67
CA LYS A 45 -4.55 -7.65 -8.56
C LYS A 45 -3.86 -6.64 -7.64
N VAL A 46 -4.26 -6.60 -6.37
CA VAL A 46 -3.62 -5.77 -5.34
C VAL A 46 -2.70 -6.64 -4.48
N LEU A 47 -1.40 -6.45 -4.65
CA LEU A 47 -0.36 -7.02 -3.82
C LEU A 47 0.04 -5.98 -2.79
N SER A 48 -0.21 -6.26 -1.52
CA SER A 48 0.23 -5.38 -0.44
C SER A 48 0.90 -6.20 0.64
N ASP A 49 2.13 -5.82 0.98
CA ASP A 49 2.93 -6.47 2.04
C ASP A 49 2.68 -5.82 3.42
N SER A 50 1.75 -4.86 3.46
CA SER A 50 1.45 -4.01 4.62
C SER A 50 -0.05 -3.75 4.73
N ILE A 51 -0.44 -2.84 5.63
CA ILE A 51 -1.83 -2.54 5.92
C ILE A 51 -2.51 -1.87 4.73
N VAL A 52 -3.60 -2.49 4.25
CA VAL A 52 -4.52 -1.91 3.28
C VAL A 52 -5.78 -1.44 3.99
N THR A 53 -6.07 -0.16 3.88
CA THR A 53 -7.29 0.46 4.39
C THR A 53 -8.16 0.84 3.21
N ILE A 54 -9.38 0.32 3.17
CA ILE A 54 -10.36 0.66 2.14
C ILE A 54 -11.31 1.70 2.75
N GLY A 55 -11.30 2.89 2.17
CA GLY A 55 -12.19 3.99 2.52
C GLY A 55 -13.62 3.73 2.08
N LYS A 56 -14.52 4.65 2.41
CA LYS A 56 -15.97 4.44 2.23
C LYS A 56 -16.39 4.32 0.76
N GLN A 57 -15.64 4.94 -0.15
CA GLN A 57 -15.87 4.88 -1.59
C GLN A 57 -14.88 3.94 -2.31
N GLY A 58 -14.03 3.25 -1.55
CA GLY A 58 -13.06 2.31 -2.09
C GLY A 58 -13.74 1.09 -2.70
N ARG A 59 -13.44 0.79 -3.96
CA ARG A 59 -13.97 -0.37 -4.67
C ARG A 59 -12.84 -1.15 -5.31
N ILE A 60 -12.69 -2.42 -4.95
CA ILE A 60 -11.66 -3.30 -5.51
C ILE A 60 -12.36 -4.42 -6.28
N SER A 61 -11.96 -4.66 -7.51
CA SER A 61 -12.56 -5.65 -8.42
C SER A 61 -11.46 -6.41 -9.17
N GLY A 62 -11.07 -7.57 -8.66
CA GLY A 62 -10.06 -8.41 -9.28
C GLY A 62 -9.76 -9.63 -8.43
N GLU A 63 -8.73 -10.38 -8.84
CA GLU A 63 -8.30 -11.65 -8.23
C GLU A 63 -7.08 -11.49 -7.32
#